data_AF-A0A7J9XIW9-F1
#
_entry.id   AF-A0A7J9XIW9-F1
#
_cell.length_a   1.000
_cell.length_b   1.000
_cell.length_c   1.000
_cell.angle_alpha   90.00
_cell.angle_beta   90.00
_cell.angle_gamma   90.00
#
_symmetry.space_group_name_H-M   'P 1'
#
loop_
_entity.id
_entity.type
_entity.pdbx_description
1 polymer ?
#
loop_
_entity_poly.entity_id
_entity_poly.type
_entity_poly.pdbx_seq_one_letter_code
_entity_poly.pdbx_strand_id
1 'polypeptide(L)' 'NGRNPIGIVVPCHRVIGASGDLTGYGGGLDRKRYLLDHERQVVAALAS' A
#
# COMPACT_ATOMS: atom_id res chain seq x y z
N ASN A 1 5.62 -10.19 6.29
CA ASN A 1 5.31 -9.30 5.14
C ASN A 1 6.12 -8.01 5.16
N GLY A 2 7.45 -8.07 4.97
CA GLY A 2 8.30 -6.86 4.99
C GLY A 2 9.68 -7.09 4.38
N ARG A 3 9.86 -8.18 3.64
CA ARG A 3 11.15 -8.65 3.10
C ARG A 3 11.29 -8.36 1.61
N ASN A 4 10.35 -7.62 1.02
CA ASN A 4 10.43 -7.24 -0.38
C ASN A 4 11.54 -6.19 -0.53
N PRO A 5 12.65 -6.47 -1.24
CA PRO A 5 13.74 -5.53 -1.40
C PRO A 5 13.40 -4.37 -2.35
N ILE A 6 12.32 -4.48 -3.14
CA ILE A 6 11.92 -3.49 -4.14
C ILE A 6 10.47 -3.09 -3.88
N GLY A 7 10.26 -2.30 -2.81
CA GLY A 7 8.95 -1.72 -2.47
C GLY A 7 8.38 -0.83 -3.58
N ILE A 8 7.08 -0.54 -3.52
CA ILE A 8 6.33 0.24 -4.53
C ILE A 8 6.17 -0.51 -5.86
N VAL A 9 7.27 -0.87 -6.54
CA VAL A 9 7.25 -1.58 -7.84
C VAL A 9 6.68 -2.99 -7.68
N VAL A 10 7.20 -3.76 -6.73
CA VAL A 10 6.49 -4.95 -6.24
C VAL A 10 5.52 -4.46 -5.17
N PRO A 11 4.20 -4.50 -5.41
CA PRO A 11 3.22 -3.71 -4.67
C PRO A 11 2.83 -4.37 -3.34
N CYS A 12 3.81 -4.65 -2.48
CA CYS A 12 3.57 -5.30 -1.19
C CYS A 12 2.75 -4.43 -0.21
N HIS A 13 2.63 -3.13 -0.46
CA HIS A 13 1.70 -2.25 0.25
C HIS A 13 0.22 -2.53 -0.08
N ARG A 14 -0.08 -3.24 -1.18
CA ARG A 14 -1.45 -3.66 -1.55
C ARG A 14 -1.90 -4.96 -0.89
N VAL A 15 -1.02 -5.68 -0.20
CA VAL A 15 -1.38 -6.91 0.52
C VAL A 15 -1.95 -6.55 1.89
N ILE A 16 -3.20 -6.91 2.16
CA ILE A 16 -3.94 -6.57 3.39
C ILE A 16 -4.15 -7.83 4.24
N GLY A 17 -4.20 -7.68 5.57
CA GLY A 17 -4.54 -8.79 6.46
C GLY A 17 -5.97 -9.29 6.20
N ALA A 18 -6.24 -10.57 6.49
CA ALA A 18 -7.56 -11.15 6.29
C ALA A 18 -8.67 -10.46 7.11
N SER A 19 -8.31 -9.82 8.23
CA SER A 19 -9.21 -9.00 9.05
C SER A 19 -9.52 -7.62 8.44
N GLY A 20 -8.83 -7.23 7.37
CA GLY A 20 -8.87 -5.87 6.81
C GLY A 20 -7.80 -4.93 7.37
N ASP A 21 -7.03 -5.36 8.38
CA ASP A 21 -6.02 -4.51 9.01
C ASP A 21 -4.78 -4.32 8.14
N LEU A 22 -4.18 -3.12 8.25
CA LEU A 22 -2.85 -2.85 7.71
C LEU A 22 -1.81 -3.54 8.58
N THR A 23 -1.21 -4.59 8.02
CA THR A 23 -0.11 -5.33 8.66
C THR A 23 1.09 -5.33 7.73
N GLY A 24 2.30 -5.41 8.31
CA GLY A 24 3.54 -5.69 7.58
C GLY A 24 3.84 -4.78 6.37
N TYR A 25 4.83 -3.91 6.52
CA TYR A 25 5.44 -3.22 5.41
C TYR A 25 6.88 -2.84 5.76
N GLY A 26 7.84 -3.11 4.88
CA GLY A 26 9.26 -2.81 5.14
C GLY A 26 9.53 -1.32 5.36
N GLY A 27 8.69 -0.44 4.81
CA GLY A 27 8.77 1.02 4.99
C GLY A 27 7.87 1.61 6.08
N GLY A 28 7.26 0.78 6.94
CA GLY A 28 6.37 1.23 8.03
C GLY A 28 4.90 1.43 7.61
N LEU A 29 3.98 1.29 8.57
CA LEU A 29 2.54 1.30 8.28
C LEU A 29 2.03 2.65 7.76
N ASP A 30 2.61 3.77 8.19
CA ASP A 30 2.22 5.11 7.73
C ASP A 30 2.47 5.28 6.24
N ARG A 31 3.63 4.82 5.76
CA ARG A 31 3.95 4.84 4.33
C ARG A 31 3.03 3.92 3.53
N LYS A 32 2.67 2.77 4.07
CA LYS A 32 1.70 1.84 3.44
C LYS A 32 0.33 2.50 3.31
N ARG A 33 -0.15 3.18 4.35
CA ARG A 33 -1.41 3.96 4.32
C ARG A 33 -1.35 5.04 3.24
N TYR A 34 -0.31 5.87 3.27
CA TYR A 34 -0.13 6.95 2.30
C TYR A 34 -0.17 6.46 0.86
N LEU A 35 0.53 5.37 0.54
CA LEU A 35 0.55 4.82 -0.83
C LEU A 35 -0.83 4.34 -1.27
N LEU A 36 -1.59 3.69 -0.40
CA LEU A 36 -2.95 3.26 -0.70
C LEU A 36 -3.89 4.45 -0.94
N ASP A 37 -3.77 5.50 -0.14
CA ASP A 37 -4.59 6.72 -0.28
C ASP A 37 -4.22 7.48 -1.57
N HIS A 38 -2.92 7.59 -1.87
CA HIS A 38 -2.43 8.19 -3.10
C HIS A 38 -2.95 7.45 -4.34
N GLU A 39 -2.90 6.11 -4.35
CA GLU A 39 -3.44 5.31 -5.44
C GLU A 39 -4.95 5.51 -5.62
N ARG A 40 -5.72 5.61 -4.53
CA ARG A 40 -7.16 5.92 -4.58
C ARG A 40 -7.42 7.28 -5.21
N GLN A 41 -6.64 8.30 -4.85
CA GLN A 41 -6.78 9.65 -5.42
C GLN A 41 -6.49 9.67 -6.92
N VAL A 42 -5.45 8.96 -7.37
CA VAL A 42 -5.14 8.84 -8.79
C VAL A 42 -6.29 8.18 -9.55
N VAL A 43 -6.83 7.07 -9.02
CA VAL A 43 -7.99 6.40 -9.65
C VAL A 43 -9.21 7.32 -9.70
N ALA A 44 -9.48 8.07 -8.63
CA ALA A 44 -10.61 9.00 -8.59
C ALA A 44 -10.45 10.15 -9.61
N ALA A 45 -9.25 10.73 -9.72
CA ALA A 45 -8.96 11.80 -10.68
C ALA A 45 -9.02 11.33 -12.15
N LEU A 46 -8.76 10.04 -12.41
CA LEU A 46 -8.90 9.46 -13.74
C LEU A 46 -10.35 9.13 -14.11
N ALA A 47 -11.23 9.00 -13.10
CA ALA A 47 -12.64 8.68 -13.27
C ALA A 47 -13.55 9.92 -13.39
N SER A 48 -12.99 11.12 -13.25
CA SER A 48 -13.65 12.42 -13.43
C SER A 48 -13.34 13.02 -14.80
#